data_AF-A0A947Z051-F1
#
_entry.id   AF-A0A947Z051-F1
#
_cell.length_a   1.000
_cell.length_b   1.000
_cell.length_c   1.000
_cell.angle_alpha   90.00
_cell.angle_beta   90.00
_cell.angle_gamma   90.00
#
_symmetry.space_group_name_H-M   'P 1'
#
loop_
_entity.id
_entity.type
_entity.pdbx_description
1 polymer ?
#
loop_
_entity_poly.entity_id
_entity_poly.type
_entity_poly.pdbx_seq_one_letter_code
_entity_poly.pdbx_strand_id
1 'polypeptide(L)'
;MLKKSLILAFALAAMIGCDDDDSNNSNNTNNNNTNAVCGNSIVDTGEECDDGTANADEPDACRTDCMLPTCGDGILDTDEECDYGAANSLEPNSECTPDCLLPSCGDGNLSTSNGEECDDGTGNADEPDACRLDCSLPACGDGIVDILSETGPESGPEECDDGENNIIGRNTCRPDCSMPYCGDGIVDDDPEFGEECDTGALGLDDGCDDNCQIVMGWSCSEETELSPSICNPGCGNGIVSGIELTAGRCDDGDMVTGNGCSAQCFVEPGWVCTSEPAGSTSVCLPICGDGLLVQGETCDQGGGNAVNGDGCNSTCHVEVGWNCSGTPSICNPTCGDGLILGAENCDQGNGNVSNNDGCSSTCQIENGWICTGTPSMCVPICGDGIIAGGESCDQGNGNTSSNDGCSATCQVETGWTCTGSPSVCTEN
;
A
#
# COMPACT_ATOMS: atom_id res chain seq x y z
N MET A 1 -37.18 48.42 -0.82
CA MET A 1 -38.14 48.67 -1.91
C MET A 1 -39.22 47.59 -1.80
N LEU A 2 -40.32 47.86 -1.10
CA LEU A 2 -41.68 48.11 -1.63
C LEU A 2 -42.34 46.97 -2.44
N LYS A 3 -43.36 46.33 -1.82
CA LYS A 3 -44.74 45.97 -2.28
C LYS A 3 -45.20 44.76 -1.44
N LYS A 4 -46.16 44.77 -0.50
CA LYS A 4 -47.56 45.26 -0.38
C LYS A 4 -48.55 44.65 -1.39
N SER A 5 -49.37 43.71 -0.91
CA SER A 5 -50.82 43.47 -1.15
C SER A 5 -51.23 42.20 -0.34
N LEU A 6 -52.06 42.19 0.70
CA LEU A 6 -53.48 42.57 0.90
C LEU A 6 -54.49 41.50 0.43
N ILE A 7 -54.96 40.64 1.36
CA ILE A 7 -56.27 39.96 1.37
C ILE A 7 -56.67 39.80 2.86
N LEU A 8 -57.43 40.73 3.45
CA LEU A 8 -58.89 40.78 3.61
C LEU A 8 -59.44 39.81 4.68
N ALA A 9 -59.48 40.30 5.93
CA ALA A 9 -60.19 39.69 7.04
C ALA A 9 -61.65 40.16 7.05
N PHE A 10 -62.58 39.21 7.09
CA PHE A 10 -63.99 39.43 7.44
C PHE A 10 -64.30 38.54 8.65
N ALA A 11 -64.42 39.15 9.82
CA ALA A 11 -65.00 38.55 11.01
C ALA A 11 -66.24 39.37 11.38
N LEU A 12 -67.43 38.75 11.35
CA LEU A 12 -68.59 39.30 12.04
C LEU A 12 -69.63 38.21 12.38
N ALA A 13 -69.82 38.05 13.69
CA ALA A 13 -71.04 37.71 14.45
C ALA A 13 -71.75 36.35 14.20
N ALA A 14 -71.84 35.52 15.24
CA ALA A 14 -72.93 35.59 16.24
C ALA A 14 -72.73 34.52 17.32
N MET A 15 -72.80 34.90 18.60
CA MET A 15 -72.90 34.01 19.75
C MET A 15 -73.91 34.62 20.73
N ILE A 16 -74.89 33.79 21.10
CA ILE A 16 -75.61 33.70 22.37
C ILE A 16 -76.80 34.65 22.61
N GLY A 17 -77.98 34.01 22.72
CA GLY A 17 -79.14 34.50 23.46
C GLY A 17 -80.42 33.68 23.22
N CYS A 18 -81.03 33.24 24.33
CA CYS A 18 -82.39 32.69 24.53
C CYS A 18 -82.54 31.16 24.37
N ASP A 19 -83.29 30.42 25.18
CA ASP A 19 -83.97 30.59 26.49
C ASP A 19 -84.64 29.21 26.72
N ASP A 20 -84.44 28.52 27.84
CA ASP A 20 -85.27 27.34 28.19
C ASP A 20 -86.09 27.70 29.43
N ASP A 21 -87.25 28.29 29.16
CA ASP A 21 -88.30 28.55 30.15
C ASP A 21 -89.19 27.30 30.25
N ASP A 22 -89.10 26.67 31.41
CA ASP A 22 -89.82 25.45 31.78
C ASP A 22 -91.23 25.83 32.24
N SER A 23 -92.24 25.80 31.36
CA SER A 23 -93.67 25.64 31.72
C SER A 23 -94.62 25.59 30.52
N ASN A 24 -95.38 24.50 30.35
CA ASN A 24 -96.84 24.49 30.61
C ASN A 24 -97.49 23.12 30.32
N ASN A 25 -98.26 22.65 31.29
CA ASN A 25 -99.22 21.56 31.21
C ASN A 25 -100.58 22.09 30.73
N SER A 26 -101.11 21.60 29.60
CA SER A 26 -102.56 21.32 29.42
C SER A 26 -102.90 20.60 28.10
N ASN A 27 -103.10 19.29 28.24
CA ASN A 27 -104.11 18.41 27.63
C ASN A 27 -104.94 18.91 26.41
N ASN A 28 -104.83 18.22 25.26
CA ASN A 28 -105.98 17.92 24.39
C ASN A 28 -105.72 16.67 23.51
N THR A 29 -106.68 15.75 23.55
CA THR A 29 -106.70 14.44 22.89
C THR A 29 -107.30 14.51 21.47
N ASN A 30 -106.72 13.72 20.56
CA ASN A 30 -107.38 12.83 19.57
C ASN A 30 -106.77 12.86 18.15
N ASN A 31 -106.18 11.71 17.82
CA ASN A 31 -106.31 10.99 16.54
C ASN A 31 -105.42 11.41 15.35
N ASN A 32 -104.15 10.99 15.37
CA ASN A 32 -103.68 9.91 14.50
C ASN A 32 -102.41 9.31 15.11
N ASN A 33 -102.42 8.01 15.38
CA ASN A 33 -101.24 7.28 15.81
C ASN A 33 -100.27 7.21 14.62
N THR A 34 -99.17 7.95 14.72
CA THR A 34 -97.91 7.64 14.01
C THR A 34 -96.77 7.75 15.00
N ASN A 35 -96.98 7.31 16.25
CA ASN A 35 -95.86 7.11 17.14
C ASN A 35 -95.14 5.90 16.58
N ALA A 36 -94.06 6.10 15.83
CA ALA A 36 -93.22 5.01 15.35
C ALA A 36 -92.91 4.11 16.55
N VAL A 37 -93.30 2.83 16.47
CA VAL A 37 -93.07 1.86 17.54
C VAL A 37 -92.16 0.79 16.99
N CYS A 38 -90.88 0.91 17.32
CA CYS A 38 -89.90 -0.08 16.93
C CYS A 38 -90.26 -1.49 17.46
N GLY A 39 -90.20 -2.48 16.58
CA GLY A 39 -90.42 -3.89 16.90
C GLY A 39 -91.87 -4.34 16.70
N ASN A 40 -92.64 -3.64 15.85
CA ASN A 40 -94.03 -3.97 15.52
C ASN A 40 -94.20 -4.68 14.16
N SER A 41 -93.09 -4.98 13.48
CA SER A 41 -93.01 -5.56 12.13
C SER A 41 -93.51 -4.65 11.00
N ILE A 42 -93.58 -3.33 11.23
CA ILE A 42 -93.95 -2.34 10.23
C ILE A 42 -92.93 -1.21 10.32
N VAL A 43 -92.17 -1.02 9.24
CA VAL A 43 -91.23 0.11 9.13
C VAL A 43 -92.01 1.43 9.11
N ASP A 44 -92.03 2.12 10.24
CA ASP A 44 -92.70 3.40 10.44
C ASP A 44 -91.80 4.57 9.97
N THR A 45 -92.36 5.79 9.96
CA THR A 45 -91.58 6.99 9.57
C THR A 45 -90.50 7.29 10.61
N GLY A 46 -89.23 7.13 10.23
CA GLY A 46 -88.07 7.32 11.11
C GLY A 46 -87.32 6.03 11.46
N GLU A 47 -87.87 4.86 11.07
CA GLU A 47 -87.22 3.55 11.19
C GLU A 47 -86.54 3.19 9.87
N GLU A 48 -85.38 2.53 9.95
CA GLU A 48 -84.67 2.00 8.78
C GLU A 48 -85.02 0.52 8.53
N CYS A 49 -85.41 -0.19 9.58
CA CYS A 49 -85.88 -1.58 9.58
C CYS A 49 -86.87 -1.82 10.73
N ASP A 50 -87.66 -2.90 10.66
CA ASP A 50 -88.48 -3.39 11.78
C ASP A 50 -88.80 -4.87 11.53
N ASP A 51 -88.01 -5.77 12.11
CA ASP A 51 -88.21 -7.22 12.06
C ASP A 51 -89.11 -7.72 13.22
N GLY A 52 -89.79 -6.81 13.91
CA GLY A 52 -90.69 -7.11 15.00
C GLY A 52 -89.97 -7.58 16.26
N THR A 53 -90.44 -8.70 16.81
CA THR A 53 -89.77 -9.36 17.95
C THR A 53 -88.41 -9.95 17.61
N ALA A 54 -88.00 -9.93 16.33
CA ALA A 54 -86.71 -10.42 15.89
C ALA A 54 -85.62 -9.33 15.87
N ASN A 55 -85.95 -8.07 16.19
CA ASN A 55 -84.94 -7.04 16.42
C ASN A 55 -84.01 -7.47 17.57
N ALA A 56 -82.71 -7.32 17.37
CA ALA A 56 -81.68 -7.75 18.31
C ALA A 56 -80.38 -6.96 18.09
N ASP A 57 -79.60 -6.80 19.14
CA ASP A 57 -78.23 -6.27 19.07
C ASP A 57 -77.27 -7.45 18.84
N GLU A 58 -77.46 -8.13 17.71
CA GLU A 58 -76.72 -9.31 17.25
C GLU A 58 -76.33 -9.10 15.77
N PRO A 59 -75.31 -9.81 15.25
CA PRO A 59 -74.83 -9.61 13.89
C PRO A 59 -75.94 -9.71 12.83
N ASP A 60 -75.97 -8.73 11.93
CA ASP A 60 -76.88 -8.56 10.79
C ASP A 60 -78.37 -8.39 11.14
N ALA A 61 -78.70 -8.23 12.43
CA ALA A 61 -80.07 -8.02 12.88
C ALA A 61 -80.44 -6.53 12.91
N CYS A 62 -81.71 -6.24 12.65
CA CYS A 62 -82.29 -4.93 12.92
C CYS A 62 -82.11 -4.58 14.40
N ARG A 63 -81.47 -3.44 14.70
CA ARG A 63 -81.14 -3.05 16.07
C ARG A 63 -82.40 -2.82 16.89
N THR A 64 -82.26 -2.88 18.22
CA THR A 64 -83.41 -2.73 19.13
C THR A 64 -84.03 -1.32 19.12
N ASP A 65 -83.41 -0.37 18.45
CA ASP A 65 -83.89 0.98 18.15
C ASP A 65 -84.37 1.18 16.70
N CYS A 66 -84.48 0.10 15.92
CA CYS A 66 -84.96 0.08 14.53
C CYS A 66 -84.06 0.83 13.54
N MET A 67 -82.78 0.91 13.88
CA MET A 67 -81.70 1.25 12.95
C MET A 67 -81.16 -0.02 12.30
N LEU A 68 -80.74 0.10 11.03
CA LEU A 68 -79.99 -0.98 10.40
C LEU A 68 -78.62 -1.14 11.09
N PRO A 69 -78.00 -2.32 10.99
CA PRO A 69 -76.59 -2.50 11.36
C PRO A 69 -75.71 -1.42 10.71
N THR A 70 -74.91 -0.73 11.53
CA THR A 70 -74.00 0.33 11.07
C THR A 70 -72.70 0.31 11.84
N CYS A 71 -71.60 0.51 11.12
CA CYS A 71 -70.29 0.69 11.72
C CYS A 71 -70.24 1.74 12.82
N GLY A 72 -69.73 1.35 13.99
CA GLY A 72 -69.56 2.22 15.15
C GLY A 72 -70.67 2.05 16.21
N ASP A 73 -71.52 1.02 16.09
CA ASP A 73 -72.51 0.68 17.09
C ASP A 73 -72.02 -0.35 18.13
N GLY A 74 -70.83 -0.92 17.88
CA GLY A 74 -70.13 -1.84 18.79
C GLY A 74 -70.55 -3.30 18.63
N ILE A 75 -71.26 -3.64 17.55
CA ILE A 75 -71.66 -5.00 17.19
C ILE A 75 -71.04 -5.36 15.85
N LEU A 76 -70.16 -6.35 15.84
CA LEU A 76 -69.49 -6.83 14.62
C LEU A 76 -70.48 -7.52 13.67
N ASP A 77 -70.85 -6.84 12.58
CA ASP A 77 -71.70 -7.39 11.51
C ASP A 77 -70.90 -8.11 10.41
N THR A 78 -71.57 -8.80 9.48
CA THR A 78 -70.90 -9.62 8.45
C THR A 78 -70.00 -8.82 7.49
N ASP A 79 -70.31 -7.54 7.25
CA ASP A 79 -69.55 -6.66 6.35
C ASP A 79 -68.45 -5.85 7.08
N GLU A 80 -68.21 -6.12 8.37
CA GLU A 80 -67.24 -5.44 9.22
C GLU A 80 -66.10 -6.38 9.64
N GLU A 81 -64.88 -5.85 9.75
CA GLU A 81 -63.74 -6.60 10.27
C GLU A 81 -63.52 -6.37 11.77
N CYS A 82 -64.00 -5.23 12.27
CA CYS A 82 -63.98 -4.81 13.66
C CYS A 82 -65.13 -3.83 13.92
N ASP A 83 -65.64 -3.77 15.15
CA ASP A 83 -66.46 -2.63 15.58
C ASP A 83 -66.29 -2.42 17.09
N TYR A 84 -65.48 -1.42 17.46
CA TYR A 84 -65.29 -0.98 18.84
C TYR A 84 -66.19 0.20 19.22
N GLY A 85 -67.22 0.46 18.41
CA GLY A 85 -68.19 1.50 18.61
C GLY A 85 -67.56 2.88 18.53
N ALA A 86 -67.82 3.70 19.55
CA ALA A 86 -67.23 5.03 19.67
C ALA A 86 -65.69 5.05 19.81
N ALA A 87 -65.03 3.89 19.95
CA ALA A 87 -63.58 3.80 19.98
C ALA A 87 -62.94 3.63 18.58
N ASN A 88 -63.75 3.45 17.52
CA ASN A 88 -63.25 3.46 16.14
C ASN A 88 -62.62 4.83 15.84
N SER A 89 -61.41 4.84 15.30
CA SER A 89 -60.61 6.07 15.17
C SER A 89 -59.58 5.97 14.06
N LEU A 90 -59.10 7.13 13.59
CA LEU A 90 -57.93 7.23 12.70
C LEU A 90 -56.67 7.68 13.45
N GLU A 91 -56.74 7.75 14.78
CA GLU A 91 -55.56 8.04 15.60
C GLU A 91 -54.54 6.89 15.47
N PRO A 92 -53.23 7.18 15.62
CA PRO A 92 -52.20 6.14 15.57
C PRO A 92 -52.44 5.05 16.61
N ASN A 93 -52.29 3.79 16.19
CA ASN A 93 -52.55 2.57 16.95
C ASN A 93 -54.02 2.37 17.33
N SER A 94 -54.95 2.95 16.57
CA SER A 94 -56.34 2.52 16.66
C SER A 94 -56.47 1.11 16.12
N GLU A 95 -57.17 0.24 16.83
CA GLU A 95 -57.36 -1.16 16.41
C GLU A 95 -58.51 -1.32 15.41
N CYS A 96 -59.28 -0.25 15.15
CA CYS A 96 -60.40 -0.26 14.22
C CYS A 96 -60.64 1.13 13.61
N THR A 97 -60.67 1.20 12.28
CA THR A 97 -60.93 2.44 11.56
C THR A 97 -62.41 2.86 11.67
N PRO A 98 -62.77 4.13 11.43
CA PRO A 98 -64.18 4.57 11.42
C PRO A 98 -65.06 3.92 10.35
N ASP A 99 -64.46 3.19 9.40
CA ASP A 99 -65.15 2.41 8.38
C ASP A 99 -65.23 0.91 8.75
N CYS A 100 -64.92 0.55 10.01
CA CYS A 100 -64.98 -0.82 10.55
C CYS A 100 -64.07 -1.82 9.84
N LEU A 101 -62.96 -1.31 9.33
CA LEU A 101 -61.86 -2.08 8.76
C LEU A 101 -60.70 -2.12 9.76
N LEU A 102 -60.00 -3.26 9.79
CA LEU A 102 -58.77 -3.35 10.55
C LEU A 102 -57.67 -2.53 9.86
N PRO A 103 -56.85 -1.78 10.61
CA PRO A 103 -55.72 -1.05 10.03
C PRO A 103 -54.80 -1.99 9.25
N SER A 104 -54.44 -1.56 8.06
CA SER A 104 -53.62 -2.31 7.12
C SER A 104 -52.62 -1.40 6.44
N CYS A 105 -51.40 -1.90 6.30
CA CYS A 105 -50.32 -1.17 5.65
C CYS A 105 -50.72 -0.47 4.33
N GLY A 106 -50.57 0.85 4.32
CA GLY A 106 -50.89 1.73 3.19
C GLY A 106 -52.28 2.37 3.26
N ASP A 107 -52.97 2.29 4.40
CA ASP A 107 -54.25 2.98 4.63
C ASP A 107 -54.10 4.35 5.33
N GLY A 108 -52.89 4.68 5.78
CA GLY A 108 -52.55 5.93 6.48
C GLY A 108 -52.82 5.88 7.98
N ASN A 109 -53.14 4.72 8.55
CA ASN A 109 -53.31 4.49 9.98
C ASN A 109 -52.19 3.62 10.52
N LEU A 110 -51.16 4.26 11.09
CA LEU A 110 -50.05 3.56 11.74
C LEU A 110 -50.53 2.61 12.85
N SER A 111 -50.35 1.31 12.67
CA SER A 111 -50.69 0.25 13.63
C SER A 111 -49.46 -0.55 14.07
N THR A 112 -48.79 -0.09 15.13
CA THR A 112 -47.61 -0.80 15.68
C THR A 112 -47.95 -2.18 16.24
N SER A 113 -49.21 -2.42 16.64
CA SER A 113 -49.71 -3.74 17.06
C SER A 113 -49.74 -4.75 15.91
N ASN A 114 -49.91 -4.27 14.67
CA ASN A 114 -49.89 -5.09 13.46
C ASN A 114 -48.50 -5.16 12.82
N GLY A 115 -47.48 -4.54 13.43
CA GLY A 115 -46.09 -4.59 12.99
C GLY A 115 -45.66 -3.48 12.05
N GLU A 116 -46.49 -2.44 11.86
CA GLU A 116 -46.14 -1.27 11.06
C GLU A 116 -45.23 -0.33 11.86
N GLU A 117 -44.16 0.14 11.22
CA GLU A 117 -43.24 1.14 11.78
C GLU A 117 -43.58 2.54 11.25
N CYS A 118 -44.20 2.62 10.07
CA CYS A 118 -44.74 3.81 9.43
C CYS A 118 -45.99 3.46 8.61
N ASP A 119 -46.81 4.46 8.26
CA ASP A 119 -47.86 4.31 7.26
C ASP A 119 -48.21 5.68 6.66
N ASP A 120 -47.65 5.96 5.48
CA ASP A 120 -47.93 7.17 4.71
C ASP A 120 -49.12 6.98 3.75
N GLY A 121 -49.88 5.91 3.93
CA GLY A 121 -51.02 5.53 3.11
C GLY A 121 -50.60 5.21 1.68
N THR A 122 -51.25 5.88 0.72
CA THR A 122 -50.84 5.85 -0.69
C THR A 122 -49.45 6.44 -0.96
N GLY A 123 -48.82 7.04 0.05
CA GLY A 123 -47.46 7.57 0.01
C GLY A 123 -46.37 6.52 0.21
N ASN A 124 -46.71 5.30 0.65
CA ASN A 124 -45.73 4.22 0.79
C ASN A 124 -45.07 3.91 -0.56
N ALA A 125 -43.76 3.79 -0.57
CA ALA A 125 -42.96 3.52 -1.76
C ALA A 125 -41.58 2.96 -1.39
N ASP A 126 -41.03 2.14 -2.29
CA ASP A 126 -39.64 1.69 -2.23
C ASP A 126 -38.75 2.73 -2.95
N GLU A 127 -38.80 3.97 -2.45
CA GLU A 127 -38.09 5.14 -2.96
C GLU A 127 -37.45 5.88 -1.77
N PRO A 128 -36.40 6.70 -2.01
CA PRO A 128 -35.68 7.38 -0.95
C PRO A 128 -36.59 8.15 0.02
N ASP A 129 -36.34 7.96 1.31
CA ASP A 129 -36.99 8.60 2.45
C ASP A 129 -38.49 8.33 2.62
N ALA A 130 -39.04 7.37 1.86
CA ALA A 130 -40.44 6.97 1.96
C ALA A 130 -40.63 5.76 2.88
N CYS A 131 -41.77 5.73 3.56
CA CYS A 131 -42.25 4.50 4.21
C CYS A 131 -42.31 3.37 3.19
N ARG A 132 -41.68 2.22 3.49
CA ARG A 132 -41.60 1.11 2.53
C ARG A 132 -42.98 0.51 2.26
N LEU A 133 -43.11 -0.21 1.14
CA LEU A 133 -44.39 -0.84 0.78
C LEU A 133 -44.87 -1.91 1.77
N ASP A 134 -43.99 -2.40 2.64
CA ASP A 134 -44.29 -3.30 3.74
C ASP A 134 -44.44 -2.59 5.11
N CYS A 135 -44.50 -1.25 5.10
CA CYS A 135 -44.63 -0.41 6.29
C CYS A 135 -43.46 -0.50 7.27
N SER A 136 -42.29 -0.91 6.78
CA SER A 136 -41.02 -0.72 7.48
C SER A 136 -40.49 0.69 7.27
N LEU A 137 -39.80 1.22 8.29
CA LEU A 137 -39.10 2.49 8.15
C LEU A 137 -37.88 2.32 7.24
N PRO A 138 -37.47 3.41 6.54
CA PRO A 138 -36.23 3.42 5.78
C PRO A 138 -35.03 3.08 6.69
N ALA A 139 -34.17 2.16 6.23
CA ALA A 139 -33.08 1.64 7.06
C ALA A 139 -31.89 1.15 6.24
N CYS A 140 -30.70 1.50 6.73
CA CYS A 140 -29.44 1.01 6.20
C CYS A 140 -29.39 -0.51 6.05
N GLY A 141 -29.15 -0.95 4.82
CA GLY A 141 -29.09 -2.36 4.43
C GLY A 141 -30.36 -2.87 3.76
N ASP A 142 -31.33 -1.99 3.44
CA ASP A 142 -32.53 -2.34 2.69
C ASP A 142 -32.37 -2.16 1.16
N GLY A 143 -31.26 -1.53 0.74
CA GLY A 143 -30.85 -1.36 -0.66
C GLY A 143 -31.41 -0.10 -1.31
N ILE A 144 -31.91 0.84 -0.52
CA ILE A 144 -32.42 2.13 -0.96
C ILE A 144 -31.72 3.22 -0.16
N VAL A 145 -31.00 4.10 -0.84
CA VAL A 145 -30.25 5.19 -0.18
C VAL A 145 -31.21 6.26 0.35
N ASP A 146 -31.33 6.38 1.67
CA ASP A 146 -32.17 7.36 2.36
C ASP A 146 -31.36 8.57 2.89
N ILE A 147 -31.55 9.74 2.27
CA ILE A 147 -30.68 10.91 2.45
C ILE A 147 -31.27 12.01 3.35
N LEU A 148 -32.54 11.90 3.76
CA LEU A 148 -33.26 12.88 4.60
C LEU A 148 -33.74 12.31 5.93
N SER A 149 -33.47 11.03 6.21
CA SER A 149 -33.96 10.34 7.41
C SER A 149 -33.47 10.99 8.71
N GLU A 150 -34.31 11.85 9.30
CA GLU A 150 -34.33 12.14 10.75
C GLU A 150 -35.19 11.10 11.52
N THR A 151 -35.71 10.08 10.82
CA THR A 151 -36.69 9.10 11.33
C THR A 151 -36.23 7.63 11.32
N GLY A 152 -34.97 7.35 10.96
CA GLY A 152 -34.30 6.04 11.02
C GLY A 152 -33.00 6.06 11.85
N PRO A 153 -32.42 4.89 12.20
CA PRO A 153 -31.63 4.69 13.43
C PRO A 153 -30.23 5.31 13.39
N GLU A 154 -29.95 6.22 14.32
CA GLU A 154 -28.65 6.69 14.87
C GLU A 154 -27.43 6.98 13.96
N SER A 155 -27.46 6.79 12.63
CA SER A 155 -26.27 6.90 11.75
C SER A 155 -26.15 8.21 10.95
N GLY A 156 -27.18 9.05 10.88
CA GLY A 156 -27.22 10.18 9.94
C GLY A 156 -27.69 9.76 8.55
N PRO A 157 -27.59 10.64 7.54
CA PRO A 157 -27.99 10.33 6.16
C PRO A 157 -27.14 9.21 5.57
N GLU A 158 -27.76 8.30 4.83
CA GLU A 158 -27.03 7.26 4.12
C GLU A 158 -26.30 7.84 2.92
N GLU A 159 -25.04 7.45 2.76
CA GLU A 159 -24.24 7.84 1.60
C GLU A 159 -24.28 6.77 0.50
N CYS A 160 -24.51 5.51 0.90
CA CYS A 160 -24.78 4.35 0.04
C CYS A 160 -25.69 3.34 0.75
N ASP A 161 -26.23 2.41 -0.02
CA ASP A 161 -26.88 1.21 0.50
C ASP A 161 -26.84 0.08 -0.55
N ASP A 162 -25.96 -0.89 -0.36
CA ASP A 162 -25.85 -2.11 -1.18
C ASP A 162 -26.76 -3.25 -0.65
N GLY A 163 -27.68 -2.93 0.25
CA GLY A 163 -28.60 -3.84 0.91
C GLY A 163 -27.88 -4.78 1.87
N GLU A 164 -28.21 -6.07 1.81
CA GLU A 164 -27.52 -7.13 2.57
C GLU A 164 -26.00 -7.21 2.28
N ASN A 165 -25.50 -6.52 1.24
CA ASN A 165 -24.09 -6.50 0.89
C ASN A 165 -23.29 -5.38 1.57
N ASN A 166 -23.89 -4.63 2.50
CA ASN A 166 -23.16 -3.65 3.33
C ASN A 166 -22.20 -4.41 4.26
N ILE A 167 -20.93 -4.53 3.83
CA ILE A 167 -19.90 -5.32 4.51
C ILE A 167 -18.60 -4.51 4.63
N ILE A 168 -17.72 -4.96 5.51
CA ILE A 168 -16.34 -4.49 5.55
C ILE A 168 -15.59 -5.18 4.40
N GLY A 169 -15.39 -4.46 3.30
CA GLY A 169 -14.83 -5.01 2.07
C GLY A 169 -14.43 -3.95 1.05
N ARG A 170 -13.61 -4.37 0.09
CA ARG A 170 -13.19 -3.56 -1.05
C ARG A 170 -14.40 -3.16 -1.90
N ASN A 171 -14.52 -1.87 -2.18
CA ASN A 171 -15.53 -1.25 -3.03
C ASN A 171 -16.98 -1.56 -2.58
N THR A 172 -17.19 -1.78 -1.29
CA THR A 172 -18.52 -2.03 -0.73
C THR A 172 -18.92 -0.95 0.24
N CYS A 173 -20.20 -0.59 0.22
CA CYS A 173 -20.80 0.25 1.23
C CYS A 173 -20.48 -0.31 2.64
N ARG A 174 -20.05 0.57 3.55
CA ARG A 174 -19.70 0.14 4.90
C ARG A 174 -20.97 -0.27 5.67
N PRO A 175 -20.88 -1.10 6.72
CA PRO A 175 -22.05 -1.59 7.45
C PRO A 175 -22.92 -0.51 8.11
N ASP A 176 -22.42 0.71 8.20
CA ASP A 176 -23.12 1.90 8.70
C ASP A 176 -23.63 2.82 7.59
N CYS A 177 -23.67 2.33 6.34
CA CYS A 177 -24.09 3.06 5.16
C CYS A 177 -23.26 4.31 4.84
N SER A 178 -22.02 4.34 5.35
CA SER A 178 -21.00 5.28 4.90
C SER A 178 -20.32 4.78 3.64
N MET A 179 -19.94 5.73 2.77
CA MET A 179 -19.07 5.39 1.65
C MET A 179 -17.71 4.91 2.18
N PRO A 180 -17.02 4.04 1.42
CA PRO A 180 -15.61 3.80 1.64
C PRO A 180 -14.82 5.12 1.68
N TYR A 181 -13.78 5.19 2.51
CA TYR A 181 -13.01 6.42 2.64
C TYR A 181 -11.54 6.14 2.93
N CYS A 182 -10.71 7.01 2.39
CA CYS A 182 -9.27 6.97 2.60
C CYS A 182 -8.90 7.04 4.08
N GLY A 183 -8.10 6.08 4.54
CA GLY A 183 -7.60 5.96 5.90
C GLY A 183 -8.41 5.00 6.77
N ASP A 184 -9.28 4.18 6.19
CA ASP A 184 -10.00 3.12 6.91
C ASP A 184 -9.26 1.77 6.90
N GLY A 185 -8.19 1.69 6.12
CA GLY A 185 -7.28 0.55 6.05
C GLY A 185 -7.70 -0.50 5.03
N ILE A 186 -8.59 -0.16 4.10
CA ILE A 186 -9.04 -1.00 2.99
C ILE A 186 -8.80 -0.21 1.71
N VAL A 187 -8.23 -0.84 0.68
CA VAL A 187 -8.02 -0.16 -0.60
C VAL A 187 -9.27 -0.27 -1.46
N ASP A 188 -9.93 0.86 -1.70
CA ASP A 188 -11.12 0.97 -2.54
C ASP A 188 -10.76 1.48 -3.96
N ASP A 189 -10.40 0.53 -4.83
CA ASP A 189 -9.89 0.77 -6.20
C ASP A 189 -10.98 0.97 -7.27
N ASP A 190 -12.25 1.12 -6.88
CA ASP A 190 -13.32 1.46 -7.81
C ASP A 190 -13.03 2.79 -8.53
N PRO A 191 -13.34 2.96 -9.82
CA PRO A 191 -13.07 4.19 -10.56
C PRO A 191 -13.65 5.48 -9.95
N GLU A 192 -14.64 5.37 -9.07
CA GLU A 192 -15.26 6.49 -8.37
C GLU A 192 -14.44 6.98 -7.16
N PHE A 193 -13.65 6.11 -6.52
CA PHE A 193 -12.76 6.42 -5.38
C PHE A 193 -11.28 6.44 -5.77
N GLY A 194 -10.85 5.42 -6.52
CA GLY A 194 -9.54 5.37 -7.16
C GLY A 194 -8.37 5.30 -6.19
N GLU A 195 -8.53 4.61 -5.06
CA GLU A 195 -7.45 4.42 -4.09
C GLU A 195 -6.38 3.49 -4.66
N GLU A 196 -5.12 3.91 -4.53
CA GLU A 196 -3.94 3.09 -4.89
C GLU A 196 -3.30 2.45 -3.66
N CYS A 197 -3.60 2.96 -2.46
CA CYS A 197 -3.13 2.49 -1.16
C CYS A 197 -4.08 2.96 -0.06
N ASP A 198 -4.07 2.28 1.10
CA ASP A 198 -4.69 2.77 2.34
C ASP A 198 -3.99 2.13 3.54
N THR A 199 -3.21 2.92 4.29
CA THR A 199 -2.44 2.45 5.46
C THR A 199 -3.24 2.42 6.77
N GLY A 200 -4.50 2.84 6.73
CA GLY A 200 -5.41 2.96 7.87
C GLY A 200 -5.20 4.22 8.72
N ALA A 201 -4.33 5.14 8.30
CA ALA A 201 -4.11 6.40 8.99
C ALA A 201 -3.73 7.53 8.03
N LEU A 202 -4.44 8.65 8.10
CA LEU A 202 -4.14 9.86 7.34
C LEU A 202 -3.00 10.69 7.97
N GLY A 203 -2.27 11.45 7.15
CA GLY A 203 -1.30 12.44 7.60
C GLY A 203 0.01 11.91 8.18
N LEU A 204 0.37 10.66 7.87
CA LEU A 204 1.67 10.07 8.24
C LEU A 204 2.63 10.10 7.04
N ASP A 205 3.94 10.18 7.30
CA ASP A 205 4.98 9.98 6.27
C ASP A 205 5.20 8.47 6.06
N ASP A 206 4.13 7.76 5.68
CA ASP A 206 4.09 6.31 5.55
C ASP A 206 4.04 5.82 4.10
N GLY A 207 3.97 6.72 3.12
CA GLY A 207 4.00 6.40 1.68
C GLY A 207 2.64 6.39 0.99
N CYS A 208 1.55 6.61 1.74
CA CYS A 208 0.21 6.82 1.20
C CYS A 208 -0.27 8.22 1.57
N ASP A 209 -0.67 9.05 0.59
CA ASP A 209 -1.09 10.42 0.89
C ASP A 209 -2.53 10.53 1.41
N ASP A 210 -2.94 11.74 1.81
CA ASP A 210 -4.29 11.99 2.34
C ASP A 210 -5.42 11.78 1.30
N ASN A 211 -5.06 11.48 0.05
CA ASN A 211 -5.94 11.13 -1.05
C ASN A 211 -5.81 9.65 -1.45
N CYS A 212 -5.15 8.84 -0.61
CA CYS A 212 -4.92 7.41 -0.82
C CYS A 212 -4.22 7.09 -2.14
N GLN A 213 -3.36 8.02 -2.57
CA GLN A 213 -2.49 7.85 -3.72
C GLN A 213 -1.08 7.50 -3.22
N ILE A 214 -0.40 6.62 -3.96
CA ILE A 214 0.96 6.23 -3.61
C ILE A 214 1.88 7.44 -3.81
N VAL A 215 2.56 7.84 -2.74
CA VAL A 215 3.54 8.93 -2.80
C VAL A 215 4.70 8.51 -3.71
N MET A 216 5.13 9.41 -4.59
CA MET A 216 6.28 9.14 -5.47
C MET A 216 7.50 8.67 -4.67
N GLY A 217 8.09 7.54 -5.09
CA GLY A 217 9.21 6.91 -4.38
C GLY A 217 8.80 5.89 -3.33
N TRP A 218 7.54 5.49 -3.30
CA TRP A 218 7.01 4.43 -2.45
C TRP A 218 6.33 3.36 -3.29
N SER A 219 6.32 2.14 -2.78
CA SER A 219 5.59 1.00 -3.33
C SER A 219 4.77 0.38 -2.21
N CYS A 220 3.46 0.30 -2.43
CA CYS A 220 2.52 -0.26 -1.47
C CYS A 220 2.10 -1.66 -1.86
N SER A 221 1.88 -2.52 -0.87
CA SER A 221 1.38 -3.88 -1.05
C SER A 221 0.48 -4.26 0.12
N GLU A 222 -0.51 -5.10 -0.15
CA GLU A 222 -1.42 -5.65 0.87
C GLU A 222 -1.06 -7.12 1.14
N GLU A 223 -1.29 -7.58 2.38
CA GLU A 223 -1.15 -9.00 2.73
C GLU A 223 -2.45 -9.77 2.39
N THR A 224 -3.60 -9.11 2.54
CA THR A 224 -4.95 -9.60 2.18
C THR A 224 -5.87 -8.44 1.79
N GLU A 225 -6.98 -8.73 1.11
CA GLU A 225 -8.00 -7.75 0.65
C GLU A 225 -8.70 -6.91 1.76
N LEU A 226 -8.40 -7.17 3.04
CA LEU A 226 -8.96 -6.47 4.21
C LEU A 226 -7.85 -5.99 5.16
N SER A 227 -6.59 -6.02 4.70
CA SER A 227 -5.45 -5.56 5.49
C SER A 227 -5.02 -4.19 5.00
N PRO A 228 -4.61 -3.29 5.91
CA PRO A 228 -4.02 -2.03 5.51
C PRO A 228 -2.81 -2.25 4.60
N SER A 229 -2.66 -1.36 3.64
CA SER A 229 -1.49 -1.26 2.78
C SER A 229 -0.22 -1.10 3.61
N ILE A 230 0.81 -1.84 3.22
CA ILE A 230 2.17 -1.69 3.73
C ILE A 230 2.96 -1.02 2.63
N CYS A 231 3.26 0.26 2.84
CA CYS A 231 4.04 1.06 1.92
C CYS A 231 5.52 1.06 2.32
N ASN A 232 6.37 0.63 1.40
CA ASN A 232 7.82 0.65 1.56
C ASN A 232 8.44 1.64 0.57
N PRO A 233 9.55 2.30 0.92
CA PRO A 233 10.30 3.13 -0.02
C PRO A 233 10.70 2.30 -1.26
N GLY A 234 10.30 2.79 -2.43
CA GLY A 234 10.38 2.11 -3.72
C GLY A 234 11.77 2.22 -4.31
N CYS A 235 12.64 1.30 -3.93
CA CYS A 235 14.01 1.24 -4.41
C CYS A 235 14.14 0.90 -5.90
N GLY A 236 15.02 1.59 -6.62
CA GLY A 236 15.42 1.25 -8.00
C GLY A 236 14.60 1.95 -9.07
N ASN A 237 13.98 3.09 -8.73
CA ASN A 237 13.17 3.88 -9.64
C ASN A 237 13.98 5.04 -10.28
N GLY A 238 15.21 5.26 -9.83
CA GLY A 238 16.13 6.27 -10.34
C GLY A 238 15.88 7.68 -9.78
N ILE A 239 15.12 7.79 -8.69
CA ILE A 239 14.73 9.04 -8.02
C ILE A 239 14.97 8.88 -6.52
N VAL A 240 16.09 9.43 -6.05
CA VAL A 240 16.39 9.46 -4.61
C VAL A 240 15.38 10.34 -3.87
N SER A 241 14.54 9.72 -3.04
CA SER A 241 13.43 10.37 -2.32
C SER A 241 13.17 9.75 -0.93
N GLY A 242 12.41 10.43 -0.07
CA GLY A 242 12.04 9.91 1.26
C GLY A 242 13.23 9.44 2.09
N ILE A 243 13.23 8.17 2.51
CA ILE A 243 14.32 7.57 3.33
C ILE A 243 15.66 7.53 2.60
N GLU A 244 15.68 7.57 1.26
CA GLU A 244 16.88 7.47 0.43
C GLU A 244 17.74 8.74 0.51
N LEU A 245 17.19 9.85 1.02
CA LEU A 245 17.94 11.05 1.37
C LEU A 245 18.82 10.88 2.62
N THR A 246 18.68 9.75 3.34
CA THR A 246 19.46 9.45 4.53
C THR A 246 20.86 8.96 4.18
N ALA A 247 21.86 9.35 4.97
CA ALA A 247 23.23 8.86 4.79
C ALA A 247 23.31 7.33 4.81
N GLY A 248 23.99 6.74 3.82
CA GLY A 248 24.09 5.29 3.65
C GLY A 248 22.91 4.66 2.90
N ARG A 249 22.09 5.49 2.22
CA ARG A 249 21.09 5.06 1.25
C ARG A 249 21.44 5.58 -0.16
N CYS A 250 20.84 4.96 -1.17
CA CYS A 250 21.00 5.25 -2.59
C CYS A 250 19.77 4.75 -3.36
N ASP A 251 19.64 5.14 -4.63
CA ASP A 251 18.75 4.54 -5.65
C ASP A 251 19.44 4.77 -7.01
N ASP A 252 20.02 3.72 -7.61
CA ASP A 252 20.75 3.78 -8.88
C ASP A 252 19.88 3.41 -10.10
N GLY A 253 18.56 3.37 -9.94
CA GLY A 253 17.62 3.12 -11.03
C GLY A 253 17.41 1.65 -11.40
N ASP A 254 17.92 0.72 -10.59
CA ASP A 254 17.56 -0.69 -10.69
C ASP A 254 17.55 -1.40 -9.31
N MET A 255 17.28 -2.70 -9.32
CA MET A 255 17.28 -3.55 -8.11
C MET A 255 18.38 -4.62 -8.16
N VAL A 256 19.40 -4.43 -9.00
CA VAL A 256 20.50 -5.38 -9.19
C VAL A 256 21.51 -5.16 -8.07
N THR A 257 21.83 -6.20 -7.30
CA THR A 257 22.91 -6.10 -6.31
C THR A 257 24.29 -6.26 -6.95
N GLY A 258 25.31 -5.63 -6.36
CA GLY A 258 26.70 -5.70 -6.80
C GLY A 258 27.15 -4.56 -7.72
N ASN A 259 26.31 -3.57 -7.98
CA ASN A 259 26.57 -2.36 -8.77
C ASN A 259 26.71 -1.09 -7.88
N GLY A 260 26.67 -1.25 -6.55
CA GLY A 260 26.85 -0.19 -5.58
C GLY A 260 25.59 0.25 -4.84
N CYS A 261 24.40 -0.01 -5.37
CA CYS A 261 23.16 0.14 -4.64
C CYS A 261 22.41 -1.18 -4.54
N SER A 262 22.13 -1.61 -3.32
CA SER A 262 21.40 -2.87 -3.13
C SER A 262 19.92 -2.73 -3.51
N ALA A 263 19.25 -3.86 -3.76
CA ALA A 263 17.79 -3.94 -3.95
C ALA A 263 16.95 -3.40 -2.77
N GLN A 264 17.58 -3.05 -1.65
CA GLN A 264 16.95 -2.44 -0.47
C GLN A 264 17.40 -0.98 -0.27
N CYS A 265 18.05 -0.38 -1.28
CA CYS A 265 18.50 1.00 -1.32
C CYS A 265 19.53 1.36 -0.25
N PHE A 266 20.32 0.37 0.16
CA PHE A 266 21.54 0.59 0.94
C PHE A 266 22.75 0.64 0.02
N VAL A 267 23.63 1.60 0.29
CA VAL A 267 24.97 1.65 -0.33
C VAL A 267 25.72 0.38 0.03
N GLU A 268 26.21 -0.32 -0.98
CA GLU A 268 26.92 -1.58 -0.80
C GLU A 268 28.33 -1.37 -0.22
N PRO A 269 28.88 -2.32 0.56
CA PRO A 269 30.26 -2.24 1.04
C PRO A 269 31.23 -2.14 -0.14
N GLY A 270 32.18 -1.19 -0.07
CA GLY A 270 33.12 -0.93 -1.17
C GLY A 270 32.68 0.13 -2.16
N TRP A 271 31.53 0.78 -1.92
CA TRP A 271 30.96 1.77 -2.83
C TRP A 271 30.67 3.09 -2.14
N VAL A 272 30.77 4.17 -2.90
CA VAL A 272 30.28 5.50 -2.55
C VAL A 272 29.27 5.94 -3.60
N CYS A 273 28.06 6.25 -3.15
CA CYS A 273 27.00 6.73 -4.03
C CYS A 273 26.76 8.22 -3.79
N THR A 274 26.54 8.96 -4.88
CA THR A 274 26.24 10.40 -4.85
C THR A 274 24.96 10.68 -5.64
N SER A 275 24.14 11.61 -5.14
CA SER A 275 22.85 11.99 -5.71
C SER A 275 22.79 13.51 -5.88
N GLU A 276 23.39 14.01 -6.95
CA GLU A 276 23.41 15.45 -7.28
C GLU A 276 22.86 15.69 -8.70
N PRO A 277 21.74 16.43 -8.85
CA PRO A 277 20.94 17.11 -7.81
C PRO A 277 19.99 16.17 -7.04
N ALA A 278 19.51 16.60 -5.86
CA ALA A 278 18.51 15.86 -5.07
C ALA A 278 17.28 15.47 -5.93
N GLY A 279 16.88 14.19 -5.87
CA GLY A 279 15.87 13.61 -6.75
C GLY A 279 16.40 13.04 -8.06
N SER A 280 17.72 12.98 -8.27
CA SER A 280 18.33 12.25 -9.38
C SER A 280 18.73 10.83 -8.98
N THR A 281 18.90 9.96 -9.97
CA THR A 281 19.51 8.64 -9.81
C THR A 281 20.89 8.76 -9.17
N SER A 282 21.19 7.80 -8.28
CA SER A 282 22.46 7.68 -7.57
C SER A 282 23.53 7.18 -8.52
N VAL A 283 24.64 7.88 -8.56
CA VAL A 283 25.85 7.41 -9.23
C VAL A 283 26.74 6.76 -8.19
N CYS A 284 26.87 5.44 -8.26
CA CYS A 284 27.73 4.66 -7.37
C CYS A 284 29.10 4.39 -8.02
N LEU A 285 30.16 4.70 -7.29
CA LEU A 285 31.54 4.48 -7.70
C LEU A 285 32.25 3.61 -6.65
N PRO A 286 33.15 2.70 -7.07
CA PRO A 286 33.91 1.89 -6.14
C PRO A 286 34.91 2.75 -5.35
N ILE A 287 35.14 2.41 -4.08
CA ILE A 287 36.07 3.11 -3.18
C ILE A 287 37.45 2.52 -3.32
N CYS A 288 38.28 3.16 -4.13
CA CYS A 288 39.64 2.69 -4.33
C CYS A 288 40.53 2.84 -3.08
N GLY A 289 41.17 1.74 -2.66
CA GLY A 289 42.10 1.64 -1.55
C GLY A 289 41.46 1.20 -0.22
N ASP A 290 40.27 0.60 -0.25
CA ASP A 290 39.56 0.12 0.94
C ASP A 290 39.79 -1.38 1.25
N GLY A 291 40.46 -2.09 0.34
CA GLY A 291 40.82 -3.51 0.45
C GLY A 291 39.74 -4.48 -0.04
N LEU A 292 38.63 -3.99 -0.58
CA LEU A 292 37.60 -4.78 -1.25
C LEU A 292 37.85 -4.77 -2.76
N LEU A 293 37.43 -5.82 -3.47
CA LEU A 293 37.52 -5.88 -4.93
C LEU A 293 36.10 -6.02 -5.47
N VAL A 294 35.52 -4.90 -5.91
CA VAL A 294 34.15 -4.82 -6.42
C VAL A 294 34.11 -4.62 -7.94
N GLN A 295 32.90 -4.59 -8.52
CA GLN A 295 32.76 -4.40 -9.97
C GLN A 295 33.32 -3.03 -10.40
N GLY A 296 34.18 -3.03 -11.42
CA GLY A 296 34.85 -1.81 -11.90
C GLY A 296 36.29 -1.67 -11.40
N GLU A 297 36.70 -2.46 -10.41
CA GLU A 297 38.08 -2.54 -9.95
C GLU A 297 38.77 -3.76 -10.56
N THR A 298 40.06 -3.62 -10.86
CA THR A 298 40.91 -4.76 -11.26
C THR A 298 41.98 -5.08 -10.21
N CYS A 299 42.16 -4.20 -9.23
CA CYS A 299 42.97 -4.38 -8.04
C CYS A 299 42.51 -3.41 -6.93
N ASP A 300 42.78 -3.75 -5.67
CA ASP A 300 42.66 -2.85 -4.51
C ASP A 300 43.59 -3.32 -3.37
N GLN A 301 44.62 -2.54 -3.04
CA GLN A 301 45.63 -2.96 -2.05
C GLN A 301 45.27 -2.64 -0.59
N GLY A 302 44.18 -1.92 -0.34
CA GLY A 302 43.87 -1.34 0.97
C GLY A 302 44.86 -0.23 1.39
N GLY A 303 44.54 0.47 2.49
CA GLY A 303 45.46 1.45 3.10
C GLY A 303 45.28 2.92 2.66
N GLY A 304 44.22 3.23 1.92
CA GLY A 304 43.69 4.59 1.81
C GLY A 304 44.50 5.61 1.03
N ASN A 305 45.38 5.19 0.12
CA ASN A 305 45.94 5.98 -0.98
C ASN A 305 46.46 5.00 -2.03
N ALA A 306 45.75 4.80 -3.14
CA ALA A 306 46.28 4.06 -4.28
C ALA A 306 47.36 4.93 -4.96
N VAL A 307 48.61 4.74 -4.56
CA VAL A 307 49.74 5.55 -4.98
C VAL A 307 50.28 4.95 -6.27
N ASN A 308 50.25 5.71 -7.36
CA ASN A 308 50.83 5.24 -8.63
C ASN A 308 52.28 4.75 -8.42
N GLY A 309 52.59 3.55 -8.92
CA GLY A 309 53.89 2.89 -8.81
C GLY A 309 53.98 1.78 -7.76
N ASP A 310 52.88 1.45 -7.08
CA ASP A 310 52.78 0.29 -6.16
C ASP A 310 52.13 -0.94 -6.80
N GLY A 311 51.75 -0.85 -8.08
CA GLY A 311 51.07 -1.89 -8.84
C GLY A 311 49.56 -1.75 -8.97
N CYS A 312 48.92 -0.87 -8.19
CA CYS A 312 47.51 -0.54 -8.31
C CYS A 312 47.31 0.98 -8.34
N ASN A 313 46.93 1.51 -9.49
CA ASN A 313 46.87 2.97 -9.66
C ASN A 313 45.71 3.62 -8.90
N SER A 314 45.68 4.96 -8.87
CA SER A 314 44.66 5.76 -8.17
C SER A 314 43.20 5.58 -8.63
N THR A 315 42.98 4.77 -9.67
CA THR A 315 41.65 4.41 -10.19
C THR A 315 41.38 2.90 -10.04
N CYS A 316 42.15 2.20 -9.22
CA CYS A 316 42.04 0.76 -8.97
C CYS A 316 42.17 -0.11 -10.23
N HIS A 317 43.08 0.33 -11.11
CA HIS A 317 43.52 -0.44 -12.26
C HIS A 317 44.95 -0.96 -12.09
N VAL A 318 45.17 -2.23 -12.45
CA VAL A 318 46.49 -2.86 -12.42
C VAL A 318 47.45 -2.06 -13.29
N GLU A 319 48.60 -1.70 -12.74
CA GLU A 319 49.63 -0.96 -13.47
C GLU A 319 50.37 -1.87 -14.46
N VAL A 320 50.88 -1.28 -15.55
CA VAL A 320 51.66 -2.03 -16.54
C VAL A 320 52.91 -2.61 -15.89
N GLY A 321 53.13 -3.90 -16.09
CA GLY A 321 54.25 -4.66 -15.52
C GLY A 321 54.00 -5.19 -14.11
N TRP A 322 52.75 -5.13 -13.62
CA TRP A 322 52.36 -5.70 -12.33
C TRP A 322 51.30 -6.79 -12.49
N ASN A 323 51.31 -7.74 -11.58
CA ASN A 323 50.29 -8.77 -11.46
C ASN A 323 49.72 -8.74 -10.04
N CYS A 324 48.42 -8.44 -9.95
CA CYS A 324 47.69 -8.30 -8.69
C CYS A 324 46.75 -9.48 -8.50
N SER A 325 46.73 -10.04 -7.28
CA SER A 325 45.81 -11.11 -6.93
C SER A 325 45.40 -11.06 -5.46
N GLY A 326 44.24 -11.63 -5.13
CA GLY A 326 43.68 -11.65 -3.78
C GLY A 326 42.83 -10.43 -3.42
N THR A 327 42.25 -10.46 -2.22
CA THR A 327 41.39 -9.41 -1.64
C THR A 327 41.72 -9.25 -0.14
N PRO A 328 42.43 -8.20 0.29
CA PRO A 328 43.04 -7.13 -0.52
C PRO A 328 44.04 -7.66 -1.55
N SER A 329 44.15 -6.97 -2.68
CA SER A 329 45.08 -7.28 -3.77
C SER A 329 46.52 -7.11 -3.32
N ILE A 330 47.31 -8.14 -3.54
CA ILE A 330 48.77 -8.10 -3.41
C ILE A 330 49.33 -8.02 -4.83
N CYS A 331 49.94 -6.88 -5.14
CA CYS A 331 50.57 -6.64 -6.44
C CYS A 331 52.05 -6.96 -6.38
N ASN A 332 52.49 -7.86 -7.24
CA ASN A 332 53.90 -8.18 -7.44
C ASN A 332 54.32 -7.75 -8.85
N PRO A 333 55.55 -7.27 -9.05
CA PRO A 333 56.04 -6.95 -10.38
C PRO A 333 56.16 -8.24 -11.21
N THR A 334 55.96 -8.11 -12.53
CA THR A 334 55.88 -9.22 -13.46
C THR A 334 57.26 -9.58 -13.97
N CYS A 335 57.88 -10.57 -13.34
CA CYS A 335 59.19 -11.01 -13.76
C CYS A 335 59.18 -11.63 -15.17
N GLY A 336 60.07 -11.11 -16.03
CA GLY A 336 60.27 -11.54 -17.41
C GLY A 336 59.56 -10.67 -18.45
N ASP A 337 59.13 -9.45 -18.11
CA ASP A 337 58.49 -8.52 -19.04
C ASP A 337 59.45 -7.44 -19.60
N GLY A 338 60.69 -7.41 -19.10
CA GLY A 338 61.75 -6.51 -19.51
C GLY A 338 61.75 -5.16 -18.79
N LEU A 339 60.89 -4.97 -17.79
CA LEU A 339 60.85 -3.80 -16.92
C LEU A 339 61.53 -4.13 -15.58
N ILE A 340 62.04 -3.11 -14.88
CA ILE A 340 62.54 -3.29 -13.50
C ILE A 340 61.69 -2.40 -12.61
N LEU A 341 60.71 -3.01 -11.96
CA LEU A 341 59.70 -2.38 -11.12
C LEU A 341 59.75 -2.95 -9.69
N GLY A 342 59.42 -2.13 -8.69
CA GLY A 342 59.30 -2.57 -7.31
C GLY A 342 60.55 -3.27 -6.76
N ALA A 343 60.42 -4.57 -6.46
CA ALA A 343 61.45 -5.41 -5.83
C ALA A 343 62.37 -6.15 -6.83
N GLU A 344 62.22 -5.90 -8.13
CA GLU A 344 63.07 -6.49 -9.17
C GLU A 344 64.47 -5.87 -9.12
N ASN A 345 65.50 -6.72 -9.18
CA ASN A 345 66.89 -6.30 -9.29
C ASN A 345 67.47 -6.53 -10.70
N CYS A 346 66.78 -7.31 -11.52
CA CYS A 346 67.07 -7.55 -12.94
C CYS A 346 65.80 -8.04 -13.65
N ASP A 347 65.70 -7.84 -14.95
CA ASP A 347 64.66 -8.45 -15.80
C ASP A 347 65.12 -8.53 -17.26
N GLN A 348 65.38 -9.73 -17.78
CA GLN A 348 65.88 -9.93 -19.15
C GLN A 348 64.76 -10.06 -20.21
N GLY A 349 63.51 -9.75 -19.85
CA GLY A 349 62.32 -10.04 -20.66
C GLY A 349 62.00 -11.53 -20.68
N ASN A 350 61.49 -12.03 -21.81
CA ASN A 350 61.13 -13.44 -22.02
C ASN A 350 62.27 -14.48 -21.78
N GLY A 351 63.45 -14.04 -21.33
CA GLY A 351 64.61 -14.87 -20.97
C GLY A 351 64.54 -15.53 -19.59
N ASN A 352 63.77 -15.00 -18.63
CA ASN A 352 63.77 -15.43 -17.20
C ASN A 352 63.11 -16.81 -16.91
N VAL A 353 63.17 -17.78 -17.83
CA VAL A 353 62.58 -19.12 -17.68
C VAL A 353 63.56 -20.20 -17.23
N SER A 354 64.84 -19.85 -16.97
CA SER A 354 65.87 -20.81 -16.51
C SER A 354 66.81 -20.18 -15.49
N ASN A 355 66.95 -20.76 -14.30
CA ASN A 355 68.04 -20.40 -13.40
C ASN A 355 69.41 -20.59 -14.11
N ASN A 356 70.42 -19.80 -13.78
CA ASN A 356 71.81 -19.77 -14.31
C ASN A 356 72.05 -18.94 -15.59
N ASP A 357 71.20 -17.96 -15.92
CA ASP A 357 71.42 -16.99 -17.00
C ASP A 357 71.73 -15.56 -16.49
N GLY A 358 71.89 -15.42 -15.17
CA GLY A 358 72.21 -14.18 -14.48
C GLY A 358 71.02 -13.46 -13.85
N CYS A 359 69.79 -13.77 -14.27
CA CYS A 359 68.59 -13.23 -13.63
C CYS A 359 67.62 -14.36 -13.27
N SER A 360 67.41 -14.58 -11.98
CA SER A 360 66.59 -15.70 -11.52
C SER A 360 65.12 -15.57 -11.95
N SER A 361 64.36 -16.68 -11.85
CA SER A 361 62.91 -16.68 -12.08
C SER A 361 62.10 -15.82 -11.08
N THR A 362 62.76 -15.17 -10.12
CA THR A 362 62.18 -14.20 -9.18
C THR A 362 62.79 -12.81 -9.36
N CYS A 363 63.42 -12.56 -10.51
CA CYS A 363 64.02 -11.28 -10.90
C CYS A 363 65.04 -10.76 -9.88
N GLN A 364 65.82 -11.69 -9.33
CA GLN A 364 66.96 -11.42 -8.46
C GLN A 364 68.24 -11.72 -9.22
N ILE A 365 69.25 -10.86 -9.07
CA ILE A 365 70.57 -11.09 -9.67
C ILE A 365 71.16 -12.35 -9.08
N GLU A 366 71.57 -13.28 -9.94
CA GLU A 366 72.16 -14.54 -9.53
C GLU A 366 73.60 -14.33 -9.03
N ASN A 367 74.04 -15.18 -8.11
CA ASN A 367 75.39 -15.07 -7.54
C ASN A 367 76.46 -15.28 -8.63
N GLY A 368 77.42 -14.37 -8.72
CA GLY A 368 78.46 -14.36 -9.75
C GLY A 368 78.10 -13.67 -11.06
N TRP A 369 77.01 -12.88 -11.07
CA TRP A 369 76.57 -12.12 -12.23
C TRP A 369 76.39 -10.64 -11.91
N ILE A 370 76.56 -9.80 -12.92
CA ILE A 370 76.20 -8.38 -12.89
C ILE A 370 75.23 -8.08 -14.03
N CYS A 371 74.10 -7.45 -13.69
CA CYS A 371 73.04 -7.08 -14.63
C CYS A 371 72.97 -5.56 -14.76
N THR A 372 72.86 -5.05 -15.99
CA THR A 372 72.70 -3.61 -16.27
C THR A 372 71.69 -3.35 -17.39
N GLY A 373 71.03 -2.19 -17.37
CA GLY A 373 70.04 -1.80 -18.38
C GLY A 373 68.61 -2.28 -18.11
N THR A 374 67.67 -1.81 -18.93
CA THR A 374 66.23 -2.17 -18.92
C THR A 374 65.75 -2.36 -20.38
N PRO A 375 65.51 -3.60 -20.86
CA PRO A 375 65.71 -4.89 -20.18
C PRO A 375 67.15 -5.13 -19.75
N SER A 376 67.33 -5.89 -18.66
CA SER A 376 68.63 -6.25 -18.12
C SER A 376 69.42 -7.12 -19.09
N MET A 377 70.69 -6.78 -19.25
CA MET A 377 71.70 -7.66 -19.83
C MET A 377 72.61 -8.12 -18.70
N CYS A 378 72.65 -9.43 -18.45
CA CYS A 378 73.45 -10.03 -17.39
C CYS A 378 74.71 -10.69 -17.98
N VAL A 379 75.86 -10.41 -17.36
CA VAL A 379 77.15 -11.02 -17.70
C VAL A 379 77.83 -11.57 -16.44
N PRO A 380 78.57 -12.69 -16.53
CA PRO A 380 79.24 -13.26 -15.37
C PRO A 380 80.41 -12.38 -14.94
N ILE A 381 80.70 -12.35 -13.63
CA ILE A 381 81.74 -11.52 -13.04
C ILE A 381 83.06 -12.29 -13.05
N CYS A 382 83.88 -12.03 -14.07
CA CYS A 382 85.19 -12.65 -14.13
C CYS A 382 86.12 -12.13 -13.02
N GLY A 383 86.62 -13.04 -12.19
CA GLY A 383 87.54 -12.80 -11.08
C GLY A 383 86.91 -12.82 -9.69
N ASP A 384 85.72 -13.39 -9.53
CA ASP A 384 85.02 -13.48 -8.24
C ASP A 384 85.16 -14.85 -7.54
N GLY A 385 85.76 -15.83 -8.22
CA GLY A 385 86.00 -17.19 -7.74
C GLY A 385 84.83 -18.14 -7.97
N ILE A 386 83.82 -17.74 -8.73
CA ILE A 386 82.65 -18.53 -9.10
C ILE A 386 82.74 -18.82 -10.60
N ILE A 387 82.34 -20.03 -11.03
CA ILE A 387 82.19 -20.31 -12.47
C ILE A 387 80.70 -20.18 -12.79
N ALA A 388 80.34 -19.10 -13.47
CA ALA A 388 78.98 -18.76 -13.86
C ALA A 388 78.83 -18.64 -15.39
N GLY A 389 77.72 -19.14 -15.94
CA GLY A 389 77.38 -18.97 -17.36
C GLY A 389 78.45 -19.49 -18.33
N GLY A 390 79.07 -18.57 -19.07
CA GLY A 390 80.06 -18.84 -20.13
C GLY A 390 81.53 -18.94 -19.65
N GLU A 391 81.78 -18.88 -18.34
CA GLU A 391 83.11 -19.01 -17.77
C GLU A 391 83.61 -20.45 -17.85
N SER A 392 84.84 -20.63 -18.34
CA SER A 392 85.50 -21.94 -18.35
C SER A 392 86.47 -22.13 -17.18
N CYS A 393 86.80 -21.03 -16.49
CA CYS A 393 87.63 -20.98 -15.29
C CYS A 393 87.40 -19.65 -14.57
N ASP A 394 87.61 -19.61 -13.25
CA ASP A 394 87.65 -18.37 -12.46
C ASP A 394 88.53 -18.55 -11.21
N GLN A 395 89.71 -17.90 -11.16
CA GLN A 395 90.65 -18.01 -10.03
C GLN A 395 90.42 -16.95 -8.92
N GLY A 396 89.28 -16.26 -8.92
CA GLY A 396 89.04 -15.09 -8.08
C GLY A 396 89.91 -13.90 -8.49
N ASN A 397 90.37 -13.11 -7.52
CA ASN A 397 91.27 -11.97 -7.73
C ASN A 397 92.60 -12.32 -8.44
N GLY A 398 92.85 -13.60 -8.77
CA GLY A 398 93.98 -14.09 -9.53
C GLY A 398 93.96 -13.77 -11.02
N ASN A 399 92.80 -13.52 -11.65
CA ASN A 399 92.62 -13.36 -13.11
C ASN A 399 93.25 -12.07 -13.74
N THR A 400 94.25 -11.46 -13.10
CA THR A 400 94.86 -10.19 -13.52
C THR A 400 96.17 -10.34 -14.30
N SER A 401 96.64 -11.58 -14.54
CA SER A 401 97.91 -11.85 -15.23
C SER A 401 97.73 -12.88 -16.35
N SER A 402 97.99 -12.52 -17.60
CA SER A 402 98.08 -13.51 -18.68
C SER A 402 99.15 -14.57 -18.35
N ASN A 403 98.90 -15.85 -18.65
CA ASN A 403 99.75 -17.03 -18.40
C ASN A 403 99.66 -17.71 -17.02
N ASP A 404 98.58 -17.52 -16.25
CA ASP A 404 98.32 -18.26 -15.00
C ASP A 404 97.30 -19.40 -15.17
N GLY A 405 96.87 -19.67 -16.41
CA GLY A 405 95.92 -20.70 -16.78
C GLY A 405 94.48 -20.22 -16.93
N CYS A 406 94.11 -19.03 -16.44
CA CYS A 406 92.78 -18.45 -16.65
C CYS A 406 92.86 -16.99 -17.12
N SER A 407 92.42 -16.74 -18.35
CA SER A 407 92.48 -15.41 -18.95
C SER A 407 91.58 -14.38 -18.23
N ALA A 408 91.83 -13.08 -18.45
CA ALA A 408 90.99 -11.97 -17.95
C ALA A 408 89.54 -11.95 -18.51
N THR A 409 89.21 -12.88 -19.42
CA THR A 409 87.85 -13.14 -19.91
C THR A 409 87.32 -14.50 -19.46
N CYS A 410 87.93 -15.08 -18.42
CA CYS A 410 87.54 -16.34 -17.79
C CYS A 410 87.45 -17.53 -18.76
N GLN A 411 88.39 -17.57 -19.70
CA GLN A 411 88.63 -18.68 -20.61
C GLN A 411 89.95 -19.38 -20.27
N VAL A 412 89.95 -20.72 -20.31
CA VAL A 412 91.14 -21.54 -20.05
C VAL A 412 92.21 -21.24 -21.10
N GLU A 413 93.41 -20.92 -20.66
CA GLU A 413 94.53 -20.65 -21.55
C GLU A 413 95.06 -21.93 -22.22
N THR A 414 95.57 -21.82 -23.44
CA THR A 414 96.06 -23.00 -24.18
C THR A 414 97.21 -23.67 -23.43
N GLY A 415 97.08 -24.98 -23.18
CA GLY A 415 98.08 -25.75 -22.43
C GLY A 415 97.79 -25.90 -20.94
N TRP A 416 96.64 -25.45 -20.45
CA TRP A 416 96.25 -25.55 -19.05
C TRP A 416 95.00 -26.40 -18.85
N THR A 417 94.86 -27.00 -17.67
CA THR A 417 93.64 -27.66 -17.20
C THR A 417 93.22 -27.02 -15.89
N CYS A 418 91.99 -26.49 -15.82
CA CYS A 418 91.42 -25.84 -14.64
C CYS A 418 90.31 -26.69 -14.04
N THR A 419 90.29 -26.84 -12.71
CA THR A 419 89.24 -27.58 -11.99
C THR A 419 88.82 -26.85 -10.71
N GLY A 420 87.55 -27.01 -10.30
CA GLY A 420 87.00 -26.40 -9.09
C GLY A 420 86.44 -24.98 -9.29
N SER A 421 85.74 -24.48 -8.27
CA SER A 421 85.22 -23.11 -8.16
C SER A 421 85.45 -22.64 -6.71
N PRO A 422 86.46 -21.79 -6.43
CA PRO A 422 87.40 -21.17 -7.37
C PRO A 422 88.28 -22.16 -8.14
N SER A 423 88.62 -21.84 -9.39
CA SER A 423 89.44 -22.66 -10.27
C SER A 423 90.89 -22.71 -9.81
N VAL A 424 91.44 -23.92 -9.82
CA VAL A 424 92.87 -24.18 -9.72
C VAL A 424 93.34 -24.71 -11.07
N CYS A 425 94.24 -23.97 -11.72
CA CYS A 425 94.76 -24.30 -13.05
C CYS A 425 96.17 -24.90 -12.95
N THR A 426 96.41 -25.98 -13.68
CA THR A 426 97.72 -26.64 -13.80
C THR A 426 98.13 -26.77 -15.27
N GLU A 427 99.40 -26.52 -15.57
CA GLU A 427 99.98 -26.70 -16.90
C GLU A 427 99.99 -28.21 -17.27
N ASN A 428 99.65 -28.51 -18.54
CA ASN A 428 99.51 -29.87 -19.07
C ASN A 428 100.82 -30.54 -19.49
#